data_AF-A0A6V8QNF4-F1
#
_entry.id   AF-A0A6V8QNF4-F1
#
_cell.length_a   1.000
_cell.length_b   1.000
_cell.length_c   1.000
_cell.angle_alpha   90.00
_cell.angle_beta   90.00
_cell.angle_gamma   90.00
#
_symmetry.space_group_name_H-M   'P 1'
#
loop_
_entity.id
_entity.type
_entity.pdbx_description
1 polymer ?
#
loop_
_entity_poly.entity_id
_entity_poly.type
_entity_poly.pdbx_seq_one_letter_code
_entity_poly.pdbx_strand_id
1 'polypeptide(L)'
;MAALHVELESLRAVKDGLEISQWVKQYSTTTGMGSGAKSHSLIDLAPFARDICAGQCFWISEHGKSLICHPAAGQRGDIITNHRKKKDIDDYMKAAKEFRSAVATATSHRDTELVLERLDQQISSFAELLVQ
;
A
#
# COMPACT_ATOMS: atom_id res chain seq x y z
N MET A 1 0.23 -22.34 -14.08
CA MET A 1 1.49 -22.26 -13.29
C MET A 1 2.10 -20.86 -13.30
N ALA A 2 2.29 -20.21 -14.46
CA ALA A 2 2.82 -18.85 -14.52
C ALA A 2 2.02 -17.81 -13.71
N ALA A 3 0.68 -17.84 -13.78
CA ALA A 3 -0.18 -16.89 -13.05
C ALA A 3 0.00 -16.93 -11.52
N LEU A 4 0.02 -18.13 -10.92
CA LEU A 4 0.26 -18.32 -9.48
C LEU A 4 1.67 -17.87 -9.06
N HIS A 5 2.66 -18.06 -9.93
CA HIS A 5 4.02 -17.60 -9.66
C HIS A 5 4.09 -16.07 -9.69
N VAL A 6 3.49 -15.43 -10.70
CA VAL A 6 3.40 -13.97 -10.80
C VAL A 6 2.70 -13.37 -9.59
N GLU A 7 1.60 -13.97 -9.14
CA GLU A 7 0.88 -13.53 -7.94
C GLU A 7 1.74 -13.62 -6.68
N LEU A 8 2.44 -14.73 -6.49
CA LEU A 8 3.35 -14.92 -5.36
C LEU A 8 4.52 -13.94 -5.36
N GLU A 9 5.15 -13.71 -6.51
CA GLU A 9 6.24 -12.73 -6.63
C GLU A 9 5.72 -11.29 -6.45
N SER A 10 4.49 -10.99 -6.87
CA SER A 10 3.87 -9.68 -6.63
C SER A 10 3.63 -9.43 -5.15
N LEU A 11 3.17 -10.44 -4.41
CA LEU A 11 3.02 -10.37 -2.95
C LEU A 11 4.35 -10.20 -2.23
N ARG A 12 5.42 -10.88 -2.70
CA ARG A 12 6.78 -10.66 -2.20
C ARG A 12 7.24 -9.23 -2.43
N ALA A 13 7.05 -8.70 -3.63
CA ALA A 13 7.40 -7.33 -3.96
C ALA A 13 6.64 -6.30 -3.09
N VAL A 14 5.37 -6.56 -2.78
CA VAL A 14 4.59 -5.75 -1.83
C VAL A 14 5.18 -5.80 -0.42
N LYS A 15 5.55 -6.99 0.06
CA LYS A 15 6.18 -7.14 1.38
C LYS A 15 7.51 -6.37 1.46
N ASP A 16 8.36 -6.53 0.45
CA ASP A 16 9.64 -5.82 0.38
C ASP A 16 9.43 -4.30 0.30
N GLY A 17 8.45 -3.87 -0.51
CA GLY A 17 8.06 -2.46 -0.60
C GLY A 17 7.57 -1.90 0.73
N LEU A 18 6.83 -2.68 1.52
CA LEU A 18 6.37 -2.26 2.84
C LEU A 18 7.55 -2.02 3.78
N GLU A 19 8.49 -2.96 3.85
CA GLU A 19 9.71 -2.85 4.66
C GLU A 19 10.54 -1.62 4.25
N ILE A 20 10.74 -1.42 2.94
CA ILE A 20 11.44 -0.25 2.40
C ILE A 20 10.71 1.04 2.75
N SER A 21 9.40 1.12 2.55
CA SER A 21 8.61 2.33 2.83
C SER A 21 8.70 2.73 4.30
N GLN A 22 8.65 1.76 5.23
CA GLN A 22 8.79 1.98 6.66
C GLN A 22 10.20 2.44 7.02
N TRP A 23 11.22 1.83 6.44
CA TRP A 23 12.61 2.23 6.65
C TRP A 23 12.86 3.65 6.14
N VAL A 24 12.43 3.96 4.92
CA VAL A 24 12.60 5.29 4.30
C VAL A 24 11.89 6.40 5.09
N LYS A 25 10.70 6.11 5.65
CA LYS A 25 9.96 7.07 6.49
C LYS A 25 10.71 7.50 7.75
N GLN A 26 11.68 6.72 8.23
CA GLN A 26 12.48 7.08 9.42
C GLN A 26 13.52 8.16 9.12
N TYR A 27 13.80 8.44 7.84
CA TYR A 27 14.80 9.40 7.44
C TYR A 27 14.17 10.65 6.86
N SER A 28 14.65 11.79 7.31
CA SER A 28 14.32 13.10 6.76
C SER A 28 15.58 13.95 6.66
N THR A 29 15.68 14.74 5.60
CA THR A 29 16.77 15.69 5.41
C THR A 29 16.25 17.09 5.62
N THR A 30 17.05 17.93 6.29
CA THR A 30 16.72 19.34 6.45
C THR A 30 17.39 20.14 5.33
N THR A 31 16.61 20.90 4.56
CA THR A 31 17.12 21.85 3.56
C THR A 31 16.98 23.28 4.07
N GLY A 32 17.98 24.12 3.79
CA GLY A 32 18.03 25.51 4.22
C GLY A 32 18.92 25.76 5.45
N MET A 33 19.18 27.03 5.75
CA MET A 33 20.05 27.48 6.84
C MET A 33 19.26 28.45 7.73
N GLY A 34 19.28 28.24 9.05
CA GLY A 34 18.59 29.10 10.03
C GLY A 34 17.08 28.85 10.16
N SER A 35 16.33 29.90 10.51
CA SER A 35 14.89 29.85 10.88
C SER A 35 13.94 29.38 9.77
N GLY A 36 14.41 29.21 8.53
CA GLY A 36 13.61 28.76 7.38
C GLY A 36 13.86 27.30 6.98
N ALA A 37 14.56 26.52 7.80
CA ALA A 37 14.89 25.13 7.54
C ALA A 37 13.62 24.27 7.36
N LYS A 38 13.49 23.61 6.20
CA LYS A 38 12.39 22.68 5.91
C LYS A 38 12.89 21.26 6.01
N SER A 39 12.13 20.41 6.70
CA SER A 39 12.37 18.97 6.75
C SER A 39 11.63 18.30 5.60
N HIS A 40 12.33 17.52 4.80
CA HIS A 40 11.79 16.72 3.71
C HIS A 40 12.00 15.24 4.00
N SER A 41 10.96 14.42 3.81
CA SER A 41 11.13 12.98 3.85
C SER A 41 11.95 12.49 2.66
N LEU A 42 12.58 11.33 2.75
CA LEU A 42 13.27 10.76 1.59
C LEU A 42 12.32 10.45 0.42
N ILE A 43 11.06 10.12 0.69
CA ILE A 43 10.03 9.92 -0.35
C ILE A 43 9.71 11.24 -1.04
N ASP A 44 9.73 12.35 -0.29
CA ASP A 44 9.59 13.69 -0.84
C ASP A 44 10.76 14.09 -1.73
N LEU A 45 11.97 13.59 -1.46
CA LEU A 45 13.13 13.87 -2.32
C LEU A 45 13.21 12.94 -3.54
N ALA A 46 12.52 11.79 -3.50
CA ALA A 46 12.57 10.75 -4.52
C ALA A 46 11.17 10.50 -5.11
N PRO A 47 10.76 11.23 -6.16
CA PRO A 47 9.43 11.09 -6.78
C PRO A 47 9.09 9.65 -7.20
N PHE A 48 10.10 8.88 -7.67
CA PHE A 48 9.90 7.48 -8.02
C PHE A 48 9.49 6.61 -6.83
N ALA A 49 9.96 6.91 -5.61
CA ALA A 49 9.59 6.15 -4.41
C ALA A 49 8.13 6.40 -4.04
N ARG A 50 7.65 7.65 -4.22
CA ARG A 50 6.23 7.99 -4.09
C ARG A 50 5.38 7.19 -5.07
N ASP A 51 5.77 7.17 -6.35
CA ASP A 51 4.98 6.50 -7.39
C ASP A 51 4.97 4.98 -7.20
N ILE A 52 6.07 4.38 -6.74
CA ILE A 52 6.12 2.96 -6.35
C ILE A 52 5.15 2.69 -5.20
N CYS A 53 5.19 3.50 -4.12
CA CYS A 53 4.26 3.33 -3.00
C CYS A 53 2.81 3.47 -3.45
N ALA A 54 2.50 4.44 -4.32
CA ALA A 54 1.16 4.61 -4.86
C ALA A 54 0.71 3.40 -5.68
N GLY A 55 1.58 2.87 -6.55
CA GLY A 55 1.30 1.66 -7.33
C GLY A 55 1.07 0.43 -6.45
N GLN A 56 1.88 0.25 -5.40
CA GLN A 56 1.72 -0.85 -4.45
C GLN A 56 0.44 -0.72 -3.61
N CYS A 57 0.09 0.49 -3.18
CA CYS A 57 -1.18 0.78 -2.51
C CYS A 57 -2.38 0.38 -3.37
N PHE A 58 -2.36 0.79 -4.65
CA PHE A 58 -3.42 0.46 -5.61
C PHE A 58 -3.52 -1.06 -5.80
N TRP A 59 -2.39 -1.70 -6.13
CA TRP A 59 -2.35 -3.13 -6.44
C TRP A 59 -2.80 -3.99 -5.27
N ILE A 60 -2.31 -3.73 -4.05
CA ILE A 60 -2.67 -4.54 -2.88
C ILE A 60 -4.14 -4.35 -2.49
N SER A 61 -4.72 -3.17 -2.74
CA SER A 61 -6.15 -2.92 -2.56
C SER A 61 -6.98 -3.71 -3.58
N GLU A 62 -6.64 -3.67 -4.87
CA GLU A 62 -7.31 -4.47 -5.91
C GLU A 62 -7.19 -5.97 -5.64
N HIS A 63 -6.02 -6.44 -5.24
CA HIS A 63 -5.78 -7.83 -4.89
C HIS A 63 -6.68 -8.27 -3.72
N GLY A 64 -6.74 -7.48 -2.65
CA GLY A 64 -7.61 -7.73 -1.51
C GLY A 64 -9.10 -7.78 -1.90
N LYS A 65 -9.57 -6.83 -2.72
CA LYS A 65 -10.94 -6.81 -3.25
C LYS A 65 -11.26 -8.06 -4.06
N SER A 66 -10.35 -8.49 -4.95
CA SER A 66 -10.52 -9.68 -5.76
C SER A 66 -10.71 -10.94 -4.90
N LEU A 67 -10.01 -11.05 -3.76
CA LEU A 67 -10.15 -12.19 -2.85
C LEU A 67 -11.49 -12.21 -2.11
N ILE A 68 -12.09 -11.04 -1.85
CA ILE A 68 -13.43 -10.92 -1.26
C ILE A 68 -14.50 -11.27 -2.30
N CYS A 69 -14.43 -10.69 -3.50
CA CYS A 69 -15.47 -10.85 -4.53
C CYS A 69 -15.43 -12.22 -5.21
N HIS A 70 -14.24 -12.83 -5.32
CA HIS A 70 -14.04 -14.12 -5.98
C HIS A 70 -13.36 -15.11 -5.02
N PRO A 71 -14.07 -15.57 -3.97
CA PRO A 71 -13.55 -16.63 -3.13
C PRO A 71 -13.32 -17.86 -4.00
N ALA A 72 -12.06 -18.28 -4.15
CA ALA A 72 -11.66 -19.37 -5.04
C ALA A 72 -12.63 -20.57 -4.91
N ALA A 73 -13.35 -20.84 -5.99
CA ALA A 73 -14.36 -21.90 -6.09
C ALA A 73 -13.67 -23.26 -5.92
N GLY A 74 -13.62 -23.74 -4.68
CA GLY A 74 -12.94 -25.00 -4.35
C GLY A 74 -12.61 -25.18 -2.87
N GLN A 75 -12.53 -24.11 -2.08
CA GLN A 75 -12.28 -24.22 -0.64
C GLN A 75 -13.58 -24.19 0.16
N ARG A 76 -14.45 -25.17 -0.09
CA ARG A 76 -15.60 -25.44 0.77
C ARG A 76 -15.11 -26.30 1.93
N GLY A 77 -14.85 -25.69 3.09
CA GLY A 77 -14.99 -26.42 4.36
C GLY A 77 -13.79 -26.55 5.31
N ASP A 78 -12.98 -25.50 5.54
CA ASP A 78 -12.14 -25.51 6.74
C ASP A 78 -12.13 -24.13 7.41
N ILE A 79 -12.59 -24.08 8.68
CA ILE A 79 -12.64 -22.87 9.52
C ILE A 79 -11.25 -22.23 9.61
N ILE A 80 -10.19 -23.03 9.57
CA ILE A 80 -8.79 -22.58 9.61
C ILE A 80 -8.42 -21.80 8.35
N THR A 81 -8.91 -22.23 7.18
CA THR A 81 -8.64 -21.54 5.90
C THR A 81 -9.37 -20.20 5.81
N ASN A 82 -10.57 -20.09 6.37
CA ASN A 82 -11.31 -18.83 6.44
C ASN A 82 -10.64 -17.83 7.41
N HIS A 83 -10.14 -18.27 8.56
CA HIS A 83 -9.41 -17.39 9.47
C HIS A 83 -8.10 -16.86 8.88
N ARG A 84 -7.35 -17.71 8.15
CA ARG A 84 -6.14 -17.26 7.44
C ARG A 84 -6.47 -16.22 6.38
N LYS A 85 -7.46 -16.47 5.53
CA LYS A 85 -7.90 -15.51 4.50
C LYS A 85 -8.31 -14.17 5.08
N LYS A 86 -9.09 -14.17 6.18
CA LYS A 86 -9.49 -12.93 6.85
C LYS A 86 -8.27 -12.15 7.36
N LYS A 87 -7.31 -12.86 7.96
CA LYS A 87 -6.05 -12.25 8.40
C LYS A 87 -5.26 -11.67 7.23
N ASP A 88 -5.15 -12.40 6.13
CA ASP A 88 -4.42 -11.94 4.94
C ASP A 88 -5.06 -10.67 4.36
N ILE A 89 -6.39 -10.63 4.29
CA ILE A 89 -7.16 -9.44 3.84
C ILE A 89 -6.95 -8.24 4.79
N ASP A 90 -6.98 -8.47 6.11
CA ASP A 90 -6.69 -7.41 7.09
C ASP A 90 -5.25 -6.90 6.94
N ASP A 91 -4.30 -7.78 6.67
CA ASP A 91 -2.89 -7.42 6.45
C ASP A 91 -2.70 -6.66 5.13
N TYR A 92 -3.46 -6.98 4.08
CA TYR A 92 -3.50 -6.21 2.83
C TYR A 92 -4.06 -4.80 3.04
N MET A 93 -5.13 -4.66 3.84
CA MET A 93 -5.67 -3.35 4.20
C MET A 93 -4.65 -2.51 5.00
N LYS A 94 -3.91 -3.14 5.93
CA LYS A 94 -2.82 -2.45 6.64
C LYS A 94 -1.71 -2.01 5.70
N ALA A 95 -1.29 -2.87 4.78
CA ALA A 95 -0.26 -2.54 3.79
C ALA A 95 -0.71 -1.36 2.89
N ALA A 96 -1.95 -1.38 2.40
CA ALA A 96 -2.52 -0.28 1.61
C ALA A 96 -2.44 1.06 2.34
N LYS A 97 -2.84 1.08 3.62
CA LYS A 97 -2.78 2.28 4.48
C LYS A 97 -1.35 2.76 4.73
N GLU A 98 -0.41 1.83 4.91
CA GLU A 98 1.00 2.18 5.12
C GLU A 98 1.61 2.82 3.87
N PHE A 99 1.35 2.27 2.68
CA PHE A 99 1.78 2.88 1.43
C PHE A 99 1.16 4.24 1.18
N ARG A 100 -0.14 4.40 1.44
CA ARG A 100 -0.81 5.72 1.36
C ARG A 100 -0.17 6.71 2.32
N SER A 101 0.14 6.29 3.53
CA SER A 101 0.86 7.13 4.50
C SER A 101 2.25 7.51 4.01
N ALA A 102 2.97 6.61 3.36
CA ALA A 102 4.28 6.87 2.76
C ALA A 102 4.19 7.92 1.65
N VAL A 103 3.22 7.79 0.73
CA VAL A 103 2.92 8.78 -0.33
C VAL A 103 2.62 10.16 0.26
N ALA A 104 1.88 10.22 1.37
CA ALA A 104 1.52 11.48 2.01
C ALA A 104 2.73 12.27 2.54
N THR A 105 3.90 11.65 2.68
CA THR A 105 5.12 12.36 3.07
C THR A 105 5.74 13.17 1.93
N ALA A 106 5.34 12.95 0.67
CA ALA A 106 5.82 13.64 -0.52
C ALA A 106 5.17 15.03 -0.71
N THR A 107 5.23 15.87 0.34
CA THR A 107 4.51 17.14 0.45
C THR A 107 5.01 18.27 -0.45
N SER A 108 6.22 18.19 -0.98
CA SER A 108 6.78 19.21 -1.87
C SER A 108 6.27 19.11 -3.32
N HIS A 109 5.58 18.01 -3.67
CA HIS A 109 5.08 17.75 -5.01
C HIS A 109 3.60 18.10 -5.12
N ARG A 110 3.25 18.96 -6.08
CA ARG A 110 1.88 19.49 -6.26
C ARG A 110 0.85 18.43 -6.63
N ASP A 111 1.28 17.37 -7.31
CA ASP A 111 0.41 16.27 -7.75
C ASP A 111 0.16 15.23 -6.65
N THR A 112 0.86 15.30 -5.51
CA THR A 112 0.66 14.36 -4.39
C THR A 112 -0.77 14.36 -3.87
N GLU A 113 -1.44 15.53 -3.82
CA GLU A 113 -2.85 15.62 -3.39
C GLU A 113 -3.78 14.80 -4.28
N LEU A 114 -3.66 14.94 -5.60
CA LEU A 114 -4.46 14.17 -6.57
C LEU A 114 -4.17 12.66 -6.49
N VAL A 115 -2.91 12.28 -6.22
CA VAL A 115 -2.56 10.88 -6.01
C VAL A 115 -3.24 10.35 -4.74
N LEU A 116 -3.17 11.09 -3.63
CA LEU A 116 -3.79 10.70 -2.37
C LEU A 116 -5.31 10.56 -2.48
N GLU A 117 -5.99 11.49 -3.16
CA GLU A 117 -7.44 11.38 -3.39
C GLU A 117 -7.83 10.06 -4.08
N ARG A 118 -7.06 9.66 -5.09
CA ARG A 118 -7.29 8.39 -5.79
C ARG A 118 -7.03 7.19 -4.89
N LEU A 119 -5.96 7.23 -4.09
CA LEU A 119 -5.67 6.15 -3.14
C LEU A 119 -6.72 6.06 -2.03
N ASP A 120 -7.22 7.19 -1.55
CA ASP A 120 -8.27 7.24 -0.53
C ASP A 120 -9.59 6.66 -1.05
N GLN A 121 -9.95 6.93 -2.32
CA GLN A 121 -11.07 6.27 -3.00
C GLN A 121 -10.87 4.75 -3.07
N GLN A 122 -9.66 4.30 -3.42
CA GLN A 122 -9.35 2.87 -3.51
C GLN A 122 -9.45 2.17 -2.16
N ILE A 123 -8.84 2.73 -1.12
CA ILE A 123 -8.90 2.19 0.24
C ILE A 123 -10.33 2.18 0.76
N SER A 124 -11.12 3.22 0.48
CA SER A 124 -12.53 3.30 0.89
C SER A 124 -13.35 2.20 0.22
N SER A 125 -13.21 2.02 -1.10
CA SER A 125 -13.89 0.94 -1.83
C SER A 125 -13.51 -0.45 -1.32
N PHE A 126 -12.26 -0.64 -0.89
CA PHE A 126 -11.81 -1.90 -0.30
C PHE A 126 -12.38 -2.08 1.11
N ALA A 127 -12.44 -1.02 1.93
CA ALA A 127 -13.00 -1.08 3.28
C ALA A 127 -14.51 -1.37 3.28
N GLU A 128 -15.26 -0.80 2.34
CA GLU A 128 -16.69 -1.08 2.18
C GLU A 128 -16.98 -2.56 1.95
N LEU A 129 -16.12 -3.24 1.18
CA LEU A 129 -16.23 -4.68 0.92
C LEU A 129 -15.91 -5.56 2.14
N LEU A 130 -15.22 -5.04 3.16
CA LEU A 130 -14.93 -5.78 4.40
C LEU A 130 -16.11 -5.80 5.39
N VAL A 131 -17.02 -4.85 5.25
CA VAL A 131 -18.16 -4.65 6.17
C VAL A 131 -19.41 -5.39 5.68
N GLN A 132 -19.44 -5.83 4.41
CA GLN A 132 -20.50 -6.65 3.81
C GLN A 132 -20.42 -8.11 4.23
#